data_AF-A0A7T1GQM6-F1
#
_entry.id   AF-A0A7T1GQM6-F1
#
_cell.length_a   1.000
_cell.length_b   1.000
_cell.length_c   1.000
_cell.angle_alpha   90.00
_cell.angle_beta   90.00
_cell.angle_gamma   90.00
#
_symmetry.space_group_name_H-M   'P 1'
#
loop_
_entity.id
_entity.type
_entity.pdbx_description
1 polymer ?
#
loop_
_entity_poly.entity_id
_entity_poly.type
_entity_poly.pdbx_seq_one_letter_code
_entity_poly.pdbx_strand_id
1 'polypeptide(L)'
;MEIFKTSESIQTAAAHHPDAELRHLLSARIESLSDLLDEFPLSELMHVIVMETGDTAQSLEIALSLPSLNYEAGHGLDLSDPAFVPSWEICEAHAQWYEITFVLSSDGFGVVVYVPKTCTDATLLALCERFAETPVTTAPAMEKPHAT
;
A
#
# COMPACT_ATOMS: atom_id res chain seq x y z
N MET A 1 -9.86 -9.97 -4.46
CA MET A 1 -8.56 -9.29 -4.63
C MET A 1 -8.25 -9.03 -6.09
N GLU A 2 -7.84 -7.81 -6.42
CA GLU A 2 -7.37 -7.42 -7.75
C GLU A 2 -5.88 -7.04 -7.71
N ILE A 3 -5.11 -7.40 -8.75
CA ILE A 3 -3.68 -7.11 -8.85
C ILE A 3 -3.42 -6.39 -10.18
N PHE A 4 -2.94 -5.16 -10.08
CA PHE A 4 -2.58 -4.31 -11.19
C PHE A 4 -1.06 -4.30 -11.38
N LYS A 5 -0.63 -4.59 -12.62
CA LYS A 5 0.79 -4.66 -13.00
C LYS A 5 1.19 -3.65 -14.08
N THR A 6 0.20 -2.96 -14.65
CA THR A 6 0.43 -1.97 -15.72
C THR A 6 -0.21 -0.64 -15.35
N SER A 7 0.41 0.45 -15.80
CA SER A 7 -0.11 1.81 -15.61
C SER A 7 -1.52 1.96 -16.21
N GLU A 8 -1.78 1.40 -17.39
CA GLU A 8 -3.11 1.43 -18.03
C GLU A 8 -4.20 0.76 -17.17
N SER A 9 -3.88 -0.35 -16.52
CA SER A 9 -4.82 -1.06 -15.65
C SER A 9 -5.18 -0.24 -14.41
N ILE A 10 -4.18 0.42 -13.81
CA ILE A 10 -4.40 1.35 -12.68
C ILE A 10 -5.17 2.58 -13.13
N GLN A 11 -4.85 3.16 -14.29
CA GLN A 11 -5.57 4.33 -14.82
C GLN A 11 -7.04 4.02 -15.07
N THR A 12 -7.32 2.83 -15.61
CA THR A 12 -8.70 2.35 -15.82
C THR A 12 -9.43 2.21 -14.48
N ALA A 13 -8.80 1.59 -13.48
CA ALA A 13 -9.37 1.50 -12.14
C ALA A 13 -9.58 2.88 -11.50
N ALA A 14 -8.61 3.78 -11.61
CA ALA A 14 -8.68 5.15 -11.11
C ALA A 14 -9.81 5.96 -11.77
N ALA A 15 -10.17 5.66 -13.01
CA ALA A 15 -11.28 6.32 -13.71
C ALA A 15 -12.66 5.75 -13.33
N HIS A 16 -12.76 4.43 -13.11
CA HIS A 16 -14.04 3.72 -13.08
C HIS A 16 -14.40 3.06 -11.75
N HIS A 17 -13.49 3.00 -10.78
CA HIS A 17 -13.77 2.34 -9.50
C HIS A 17 -14.92 3.06 -8.75
N PRO A 18 -15.89 2.34 -8.16
CA PRO A 18 -17.06 2.95 -7.51
C PRO A 18 -16.69 3.81 -6.29
N ASP A 19 -15.62 3.43 -5.58
CA ASP A 19 -15.09 4.19 -4.45
C ASP A 19 -14.29 5.41 -4.92
N ALA A 20 -14.72 6.61 -4.51
CA ALA A 20 -14.08 7.86 -4.90
C ALA A 20 -12.71 8.10 -4.25
N GLU A 21 -12.50 7.61 -3.03
CA GLU A 21 -11.21 7.73 -2.34
C GLU A 21 -10.19 6.80 -2.99
N LEU A 22 -10.56 5.55 -3.27
CA LEU A 22 -9.64 4.64 -3.97
C LEU A 22 -9.26 5.18 -5.35
N ARG A 23 -10.21 5.76 -6.10
CA ARG A 23 -9.89 6.44 -7.36
C ARG A 23 -8.82 7.52 -7.18
N HIS A 24 -8.95 8.34 -6.14
CA HIS A 24 -7.98 9.39 -5.83
C HIS A 24 -6.60 8.83 -5.46
N LEU A 25 -6.54 7.80 -4.62
CA LEU A 25 -5.29 7.14 -4.22
C LEU A 25 -4.57 6.52 -5.43
N LEU A 26 -5.30 5.83 -6.29
CA LEU A 26 -4.73 5.24 -7.51
C LEU A 26 -4.23 6.32 -8.48
N SER A 27 -4.97 7.42 -8.66
CA SER A 27 -4.53 8.57 -9.47
C SER A 27 -3.26 9.21 -8.90
N ALA A 28 -3.23 9.48 -7.59
CA ALA A 28 -2.08 10.09 -6.92
C ALA A 28 -0.83 9.20 -7.03
N ARG A 29 -0.99 7.87 -6.96
CA ARG A 29 0.11 6.92 -7.13
C ARG A 29 0.70 6.96 -8.54
N ILE A 30 -0.13 7.05 -9.58
CA ILE A 30 0.34 7.20 -10.96
C ILE A 30 1.07 8.53 -11.15
N GLU A 31 0.50 9.61 -10.62
CA GLU A 31 1.10 10.95 -10.71
C GLU A 31 2.46 11.00 -10.01
N SER A 32 2.58 10.41 -8.82
CA SER A 32 3.85 10.32 -8.09
C SER A 32 4.94 9.54 -8.83
N LEU A 33 4.58 8.69 -9.79
CA LEU A 33 5.51 7.86 -10.55
C LEU A 33 5.66 8.32 -12.00
N SER A 34 5.04 9.43 -12.41
CA SER A 34 4.97 9.84 -13.83
C SER A 34 6.34 9.89 -14.48
N ASP A 35 7.32 10.49 -13.79
CA ASP A 35 8.68 10.67 -14.32
C ASP A 35 9.39 9.32 -14.53
N LEU A 36 9.14 8.34 -13.66
CA LEU A 36 9.72 7.00 -13.78
C LEU A 36 8.98 6.15 -14.82
N LEU A 37 7.68 6.36 -14.98
CA LEU A 37 6.84 5.60 -15.92
C LEU A 37 7.11 5.94 -17.39
N ASP A 38 7.76 7.08 -17.66
CA ASP A 38 8.24 7.43 -18.99
C ASP A 38 9.46 6.57 -19.41
N GLU A 39 10.23 6.07 -18.45
CA GLU A 39 11.46 5.29 -18.68
C GLU A 39 11.27 3.79 -18.41
N PHE A 40 10.47 3.43 -17.42
CA PHE A 40 10.29 2.05 -16.96
C PHE A 40 8.80 1.69 -16.90
N PRO A 41 8.40 0.48 -17.34
CA PRO A 41 7.03 0.04 -17.17
C PRO A 41 6.72 -0.15 -15.68
N LEU A 42 5.47 0.09 -15.29
CA LEU A 42 5.04 -0.06 -13.89
C LEU A 42 5.44 -1.42 -13.30
N SER A 43 5.35 -2.52 -14.05
CA SER A 43 5.69 -3.86 -13.59
C SER A 43 7.15 -4.02 -13.13
N GLU A 44 8.05 -3.13 -13.54
CA GLU A 44 9.44 -3.10 -13.06
C GLU A 44 9.62 -2.23 -11.81
N LEU A 45 8.70 -1.29 -11.58
CA LEU A 45 8.74 -0.39 -10.43
C LEU A 45 7.96 -0.96 -9.24
N MET A 46 6.70 -1.35 -9.47
CA MET A 46 5.83 -1.91 -8.44
C MET A 46 4.59 -2.63 -8.98
N HIS A 47 3.97 -3.43 -8.12
CA HIS A 47 2.58 -3.85 -8.31
C HIS A 47 1.65 -3.10 -7.36
N VAL A 48 0.39 -2.98 -7.76
CA VAL A 48 -0.68 -2.48 -6.88
C VAL A 48 -1.70 -3.59 -6.65
N ILE A 49 -2.02 -3.85 -5.39
CA ILE A 49 -3.03 -4.82 -4.96
C ILE A 49 -4.18 -4.05 -4.33
N VAL A 50 -5.40 -4.33 -4.77
CA VAL A 50 -6.62 -3.83 -4.11
C VAL A 50 -7.32 -5.02 -3.49
N MET A 51 -7.46 -5.00 -2.18
CA MET A 51 -8.17 -6.04 -1.44
C MET A 51 -9.68 -5.79 -1.49
N GLU A 52 -10.43 -6.87 -1.58
CA GLU A 52 -11.88 -6.90 -1.41
C GLU A 52 -12.23 -7.19 0.04
N THR A 53 -13.49 -6.92 0.40
CA THR A 53 -13.98 -7.10 1.78
C THR A 53 -13.79 -8.54 2.30
N GLY A 54 -13.85 -9.56 1.44
CA GLY A 54 -13.70 -10.97 1.83
C GLY A 54 -12.27 -11.51 1.81
N ASP A 55 -11.28 -10.71 1.40
CA ASP A 55 -9.89 -11.17 1.36
C ASP A 55 -9.29 -11.24 2.78
N THR A 56 -8.27 -12.08 2.95
CA THR A 56 -7.67 -12.39 4.27
C THR A 56 -6.19 -12.03 4.31
N ALA A 57 -5.61 -11.95 5.51
CA ALA A 57 -4.16 -11.81 5.68
C ALA A 57 -3.40 -12.94 4.96
N GLN A 58 -3.91 -14.17 5.00
CA GLN A 58 -3.31 -15.32 4.31
C GLN A 58 -3.36 -15.17 2.78
N SER A 59 -4.47 -14.67 2.23
CA SER A 59 -4.58 -14.38 0.80
C SER A 59 -3.52 -13.36 0.35
N LEU A 60 -3.27 -12.35 1.19
CA LEU A 60 -2.24 -11.34 0.95
C LEU A 60 -0.82 -11.94 1.01
N GLU A 61 -0.52 -12.76 2.02
CA GLU A 61 0.76 -13.48 2.14
C GLU A 61 1.06 -14.30 0.87
N ILE A 62 0.06 -15.04 0.38
CA ILE A 62 0.17 -15.83 -0.86
C ILE A 62 0.43 -14.91 -2.07
N ALA A 63 -0.29 -13.79 -2.19
CA ALA A 63 -0.10 -12.86 -3.30
C ALA A 63 1.28 -12.21 -3.32
N LEU A 64 1.81 -11.89 -2.14
CA LEU A 64 3.14 -11.32 -1.95
C LEU A 64 4.26 -12.37 -1.96
N SER A 65 3.91 -13.67 -1.99
CA SER A 65 4.85 -14.79 -1.82
C SER A 65 5.65 -14.71 -0.52
N LEU A 66 5.04 -14.16 0.53
CA LEU A 66 5.62 -14.03 1.86
C LEU A 66 5.19 -15.22 2.75
N PRO A 67 6.09 -15.74 3.59
CA PRO A 67 5.72 -16.78 4.56
C PRO A 67 4.86 -16.23 5.70
N SER A 68 5.07 -14.97 6.08
CA SER A 68 4.24 -14.24 7.04
C SER A 68 4.34 -12.73 6.85
N LEU A 69 3.30 -11.99 7.23
CA LEU A 69 3.34 -10.53 7.35
C LEU A 69 4.18 -10.02 8.54
N ASN A 70 4.67 -10.91 9.40
CA ASN A 70 5.67 -10.62 10.42
C ASN A 70 7.04 -11.11 9.94
N TYR A 71 8.01 -10.20 9.80
CA TYR A 71 9.33 -10.47 9.24
C TYR A 71 10.15 -11.45 10.09
N GLU A 72 10.08 -11.34 11.42
CA GLU A 72 10.90 -12.13 12.33
C GLU A 72 10.21 -13.42 12.83
N ALA A 73 8.92 -13.59 12.60
CA ALA A 73 8.20 -14.73 13.17
C ALA A 73 8.10 -15.93 12.22
N GLY A 74 8.81 -17.01 12.58
CA GLY A 74 8.49 -18.37 12.14
C GLY A 74 7.20 -18.95 12.79
N HIS A 75 6.43 -18.15 13.53
CA HIS A 75 5.36 -18.61 14.44
C HIS A 75 4.02 -17.85 14.33
N GLY A 76 3.76 -17.13 13.23
CA GLY A 76 2.44 -16.57 12.90
C GLY A 76 2.20 -15.13 13.37
N LEU A 77 0.95 -14.67 13.20
CA LEU A 77 0.53 -13.27 13.43
C LEU A 77 0.06 -13.06 14.89
N ASP A 78 0.96 -13.18 15.87
CA ASP A 78 0.64 -12.80 17.26
C ASP A 78 0.67 -11.27 17.41
N LEU A 79 -0.51 -10.67 17.38
CA LEU A 79 -0.71 -9.22 17.51
C LEU A 79 -0.39 -8.68 18.91
N SER A 80 -0.22 -9.55 19.91
CA SER A 80 0.15 -9.15 21.26
C SER A 80 1.68 -9.10 21.45
N ASP A 81 2.44 -9.58 20.47
CA ASP A 81 3.90 -9.62 20.55
C ASP A 81 4.48 -8.19 20.46
N PRO A 82 5.16 -7.71 21.51
CA PRO A 82 5.87 -6.43 21.45
C PRO A 82 7.08 -6.47 20.51
N ALA A 83 7.60 -7.65 20.17
CA ALA A 83 8.68 -7.84 19.20
C ALA A 83 8.18 -8.05 17.76
N PHE A 84 6.89 -7.81 17.49
CA PHE A 84 6.37 -7.87 16.12
C PHE A 84 7.11 -6.87 15.22
N VAL A 85 7.75 -7.39 14.17
CA VAL A 85 8.40 -6.58 13.12
C VAL A 85 7.58 -6.76 11.83
N PRO A 86 6.92 -5.72 11.32
CA PRO A 86 6.16 -5.83 10.08
C PRO A 86 7.08 -6.15 8.89
N SER A 87 6.59 -6.96 7.96
CA SER A 87 7.28 -7.22 6.68
C SER A 87 7.12 -6.07 5.66
N TRP A 88 6.41 -5.00 6.02
CA TRP A 88 6.20 -3.81 5.19
C TRP A 88 7.00 -2.61 5.73
N GLU A 89 7.24 -1.63 4.87
CA GLU A 89 7.98 -0.41 5.20
C GLU A 89 7.07 0.68 5.77
N ILE A 90 5.88 0.83 5.19
CA ILE A 90 4.94 1.92 5.51
C ILE A 90 3.52 1.36 5.56
N CYS A 91 2.74 1.81 6.54
CA CYS A 91 1.30 1.62 6.61
C CYS A 91 0.62 2.96 6.90
N GLU A 92 -0.29 3.39 6.04
CA GLU A 92 -1.01 4.67 6.17
C GLU A 92 -2.52 4.43 6.29
N ALA A 93 -3.17 5.24 7.12
CA ALA A 93 -4.62 5.24 7.31
C ALA A 93 -5.26 6.41 6.55
N HIS A 94 -6.06 6.06 5.55
CA HIS A 94 -6.97 6.98 4.86
C HIS A 94 -8.37 6.90 5.47
N ALA A 95 -9.38 7.56 4.90
CA ALA A 95 -10.72 7.61 5.49
C ALA A 95 -11.42 6.24 5.45
N GLN A 96 -11.43 5.57 4.29
CA GLN A 96 -12.06 4.27 4.05
C GLN A 96 -11.06 3.15 3.74
N TRP A 97 -9.78 3.49 3.55
CA TRP A 97 -8.74 2.55 3.13
C TRP A 97 -7.52 2.62 4.05
N TYR A 98 -6.80 1.51 4.15
CA TYR A 98 -5.42 1.48 4.56
C TYR A 98 -4.54 1.27 3.33
N GLU A 99 -3.36 1.85 3.35
CA GLU A 99 -2.36 1.69 2.31
C GLU A 99 -1.10 1.10 2.92
N ILE A 100 -0.62 -0.01 2.38
CA ILE A 100 0.56 -0.71 2.89
C ILE A 100 1.58 -0.83 1.77
N THR A 101 2.80 -0.37 2.00
CA THR A 101 3.90 -0.44 1.03
C THR A 101 4.93 -1.46 1.46
N PHE A 102 5.16 -2.46 0.62
CA PHE A 102 6.20 -3.47 0.76
C PHE A 102 7.34 -3.16 -0.23
N VAL A 103 8.58 -3.38 0.17
CA VAL A 103 9.74 -3.43 -0.74
C VAL A 103 10.26 -4.86 -0.74
N LEU A 104 10.04 -5.58 -1.83
CA LEU A 104 10.27 -7.03 -1.88
C LEU A 104 11.63 -7.42 -2.46
N SER A 105 12.35 -6.47 -3.05
CA SER A 105 13.64 -6.72 -3.71
C SER A 105 14.62 -5.58 -3.45
N SER A 106 15.91 -5.91 -3.48
CA SER A 106 17.00 -4.94 -3.28
C SER A 106 17.15 -3.92 -4.41
N ASP A 107 16.53 -4.17 -5.57
CA ASP A 107 16.45 -3.21 -6.67
C ASP A 107 15.39 -2.12 -6.44
N GLY A 108 14.63 -2.20 -5.35
CA GLY A 108 13.58 -1.24 -5.01
C GLY A 108 12.19 -1.61 -5.53
N PHE A 109 11.99 -2.80 -6.11
CA PHE A 109 10.66 -3.25 -6.53
C PHE A 109 9.69 -3.28 -5.35
N GLY A 110 8.62 -2.50 -5.48
CA GLY A 110 7.61 -2.33 -4.44
C GLY A 110 6.30 -3.07 -4.70
N VAL A 111 5.51 -3.28 -3.66
CA VAL A 111 4.09 -3.62 -3.79
C VAL A 111 3.29 -2.71 -2.88
N VAL A 112 2.32 -1.99 -3.44
CA VAL A 112 1.37 -1.17 -2.67
C VAL A 112 0.05 -1.92 -2.56
N VAL A 113 -0.47 -2.05 -1.35
CA VAL A 113 -1.68 -2.80 -1.04
C VAL A 113 -2.71 -1.86 -0.43
N TYR A 114 -3.88 -1.75 -1.06
CA TYR A 114 -5.02 -1.02 -0.52
C TYR A 114 -5.98 -1.98 0.17
N VAL A 115 -6.16 -1.81 1.47
CA VAL A 115 -7.05 -2.63 2.29
C VAL A 115 -8.30 -1.82 2.67
N PRO A 116 -9.51 -2.24 2.31
CA PRO A 116 -10.71 -1.52 2.70
C PRO A 116 -10.92 -1.68 4.22
N LYS A 117 -11.30 -0.61 4.92
CA LYS A 117 -11.66 -0.68 6.34
C LYS A 117 -12.89 -1.55 6.62
N THR A 118 -13.65 -1.88 5.57
CA THR A 118 -14.76 -2.83 5.63
C THR A 118 -14.32 -4.29 5.53
N CYS A 119 -13.02 -4.58 5.38
CA CYS A 119 -12.49 -5.95 5.33
C CYS A 119 -13.01 -6.81 6.50
N THR A 120 -13.35 -8.06 6.23
CA THR A 120 -13.88 -8.98 7.26
C THR A 120 -12.79 -9.70 8.06
N ASP A 121 -11.54 -9.65 7.59
CA ASP A 121 -10.41 -10.29 8.27
C ASP A 121 -9.95 -9.44 9.47
N ALA A 122 -10.32 -9.89 10.67
CA ALA A 122 -10.02 -9.18 11.90
C ALA A 122 -8.51 -9.06 12.16
N THR A 123 -7.71 -10.03 11.72
CA THR A 123 -6.26 -10.00 11.89
C THR A 123 -5.64 -8.89 11.05
N LEU A 124 -6.00 -8.82 9.76
CA LEU A 124 -5.52 -7.80 8.85
C LEU A 124 -5.95 -6.40 9.30
N LEU A 125 -7.21 -6.23 9.72
CA LEU A 125 -7.65 -4.95 10.25
C LEU A 125 -6.89 -4.54 11.52
N ALA A 126 -6.66 -5.47 12.45
CA ALA A 126 -5.93 -5.17 13.67
C ALA A 126 -4.44 -4.87 13.40
N LEU A 127 -3.83 -5.50 12.39
CA LEU A 127 -2.49 -5.14 11.91
C LEU A 127 -2.48 -3.71 11.37
N CYS A 128 -3.40 -3.39 10.46
CA CYS A 128 -3.52 -2.05 9.91
C CYS A 128 -3.75 -1.02 11.03
N GLU A 129 -4.67 -1.25 11.96
CA GLU A 129 -4.93 -0.32 13.07
C GLU A 129 -3.74 -0.12 14.00
N ARG A 130 -2.93 -1.17 14.22
CA ARG A 130 -1.74 -1.11 15.09
C ARG A 130 -0.60 -0.31 14.46
N PHE A 131 -0.41 -0.43 13.15
CA PHE A 131 0.77 0.11 12.45
C PHE A 131 0.46 1.29 11.54
N ALA A 132 -0.81 1.58 11.24
CA ALA A 132 -1.16 2.66 10.35
C ALA A 132 -0.88 4.01 10.99
N GLU A 133 -0.14 4.83 10.26
CA GLU A 133 0.11 6.22 10.56
C GLU A 133 -0.86 7.09 9.76
N THR A 134 -1.17 8.29 10.26
CA THR A 134 -1.91 9.26 9.43
C THR A 134 -0.97 9.75 8.33
N PRO A 135 -1.41 9.78 7.05
CA PRO A 135 -0.55 10.20 5.96
C PRO A 135 0.00 11.59 6.25
N VAL A 136 1.32 11.69 6.30
CA VAL A 136 1.98 12.97 6.59
C VAL A 136 1.82 13.80 5.33
N THR A 137 0.83 14.71 5.33
CA THR A 137 0.75 15.75 4.30
C THR A 137 1.95 16.66 4.50
N THR A 138 3.09 16.32 3.90
CA THR A 138 4.21 17.25 3.72
C THR A 138 3.74 18.30 2.72
N ALA A 139 3.01 19.29 3.23
CA ALA A 139 2.83 20.55 2.53
C ALA A 139 4.24 21.04 2.15
N PRO A 140 4.49 21.41 0.87
CA PRO A 140 5.78 21.95 0.50
C PRO A 140 5.97 23.20 1.35
N ALA A 141 7.03 23.21 2.16
CA ALA A 141 7.46 24.42 2.84
C ALA A 141 7.79 25.45 1.75
N MET A 142 6.81 26.29 1.40
CA MET A 142 7.04 27.50 0.62
C MET A 142 7.83 28.46 1.52
N GLU A 143 9.14 28.23 1.64
CA GLU A 143 10.05 29.30 2.02
C GLU A 143 10.07 30.34 0.90
N LYS A 144 9.30 31.41 1.10
CA LYS A 144 9.40 32.63 0.29
C LYS A 144 10.80 33.24 0.47
N PRO A 145 11.36 33.88 -0.58
CA PRO A 145 12.74 34.32 -0.59
C PRO A 145 12.94 35.50 0.37
N HIS A 146 13.96 35.44 1.23
CA HIS A 146 14.44 36.62 1.93
C HIS A 146 15.45 37.35 1.04
N ALA A 147 14.96 38.36 0.32
CA ALA A 147 15.79 39.45 -0.15
C ALA A 147 16.03 40.42 1.01
N THR A 148 17.29 40.71 1.32
CA THR A 148 17.86 42.06 1.55
C THR A 148 19.38 41.94 1.59
#